data_AF-A0A2K8HPJ4-F1
#
_entry.id   AF-A0A2K8HPJ4-F1
#
_cell.length_a   1.000
_cell.length_b   1.000
_cell.length_c   1.000
_cell.angle_alpha   90.00
_cell.angle_beta   90.00
_cell.angle_gamma   90.00
#
_symmetry.space_group_name_H-M   'P 1'
#
loop_
_entity.id
_entity.type
_entity.pdbx_description
1 polymer ?
#
loop_
_entity_poly.entity_id
_entity_poly.type
_entity_poly.pdbx_seq_one_letter_code
_entity_poly.pdbx_strand_id
1 'polypeptide(L)' 'KVTLPRLKILEVLQEPDNHHVSAEDLYKRLIDMGEEIGLATVYRVLNQFDDAGIVTRHNFEGGKSVFELTQQHHH' A
#
# COMPACT_ATOMS: atom_id res chain seq x y z
N LYS A 1 -2.38 7.06 -15.24
CA LYS A 1 -3.82 6.79 -15.48
C LYS A 1 -4.45 6.37 -14.15
N VAL A 2 -5.60 6.94 -13.78
CA VAL A 2 -6.34 6.54 -12.58
C VAL A 2 -7.00 5.18 -12.82
N THR A 3 -6.89 4.26 -11.87
CA THR A 3 -7.51 2.94 -11.90
C THR A 3 -8.12 2.62 -10.55
N LEU A 4 -9.19 1.80 -10.52
CA LEU A 4 -9.87 1.43 -9.28
C LEU A 4 -8.91 0.77 -8.26
N PRO A 5 -8.02 -0.19 -8.62
CA PRO A 5 -7.09 -0.76 -7.66
C PRO A 5 -6.15 0.26 -7.02
N ARG A 6 -5.69 1.27 -7.79
CA ARG A 6 -4.82 2.33 -7.24
C ARG A 6 -5.59 3.20 -6.23
N LEU A 7 -6.85 3.53 -6.52
CA LEU A 7 -7.68 4.31 -5.61
C LEU A 7 -7.97 3.54 -4.32
N LYS A 8 -8.33 2.26 -4.42
CA LYS A 8 -8.64 1.43 -3.25
C LYS A 8 -7.44 1.16 -2.36
N ILE A 9 -6.28 0.89 -2.96
CA ILE A 9 -5.04 0.74 -2.18
C ILE A 9 -4.67 2.05 -1.49
N LEU A 10 -4.83 3.19 -2.16
CA LEU A 10 -4.57 4.49 -1.58
C LEU A 10 -5.56 4.83 -0.44
N GLU A 11 -6.84 4.50 -0.59
CA GLU A 11 -7.88 4.64 0.44
C GLU A 11 -7.48 3.89 1.72
N VAL A 12 -7.09 2.61 1.60
CA VAL A 12 -6.67 1.80 2.75
C VAL A 12 -5.39 2.33 3.39
N LEU A 13 -4.41 2.79 2.61
CA LEU A 13 -3.16 3.37 3.12
C LEU A 13 -3.36 4.70 3.89
N GLN A 14 -4.47 5.42 3.65
CA GLN A 14 -4.80 6.66 4.37
C GLN A 14 -5.46 6.40 5.72
N GLU A 15 -5.87 5.16 6.01
CA GLU A 15 -6.51 4.85 7.28
C GLU A 15 -5.50 4.89 8.44
N PRO A 16 -5.86 5.48 9.60
CA PRO A 16 -4.93 5.67 10.71
C PRO A 16 -4.25 4.37 11.18
N ASP A 17 -4.97 3.25 11.15
CA ASP A 17 -4.48 1.94 11.60
C ASP A 17 -3.52 1.27 10.60
N ASN A 18 -3.39 1.80 9.38
CA ASN A 18 -2.55 1.26 8.32
C ASN A 18 -1.37 2.16 7.98
N HIS A 19 -0.96 3.03 8.91
CA HIS A 19 0.15 3.94 8.66
C HIS A 19 1.41 3.18 8.19
N HIS A 20 1.66 1.99 8.75
CA HIS A 20 2.69 1.05 8.28
C HIS A 20 2.05 -0.32 8.04
N VAL A 21 1.96 -0.74 6.78
CA VAL A 21 1.22 -1.97 6.43
C VAL A 21 2.01 -2.85 5.46
N SER A 22 1.96 -4.16 5.67
CA SER A 22 2.53 -5.11 4.70
C SER A 22 1.63 -5.26 3.47
N ALA A 23 2.17 -5.76 2.36
CA ALA A 23 1.35 -6.04 1.18
C ALA A 23 0.27 -7.11 1.47
N GLU A 24 0.60 -8.09 2.32
CA GLU A 24 -0.30 -9.15 2.76
C GLU A 24 -1.44 -8.62 3.63
N ASP A 25 -1.13 -7.74 4.58
CA ASP A 25 -2.16 -7.18 5.47
C ASP A 25 -3.05 -6.19 4.73
N LEU A 26 -2.48 -5.40 3.81
CA LEU A 26 -3.23 -4.55 2.88
C LEU A 26 -4.19 -5.40 2.01
N TYR A 27 -3.72 -6.53 1.50
CA TYR A 27 -4.55 -7.47 0.74
C TYR A 27 -5.69 -8.06 1.57
N LYS A 28 -5.44 -8.49 2.81
CA LYS A 28 -6.50 -8.98 3.71
C LYS A 28 -7.57 -7.92 3.92
N ARG A 29 -7.16 -6.67 4.14
CA ARG A 29 -8.10 -5.55 4.35
C ARG A 29 -8.96 -5.27 3.13
N LEU A 30 -8.40 -5.38 1.92
CA LEU A 30 -9.18 -5.29 0.68
C LEU A 30 -10.21 -6.42 0.57
N ILE A 31 -9.88 -7.64 0.97
CA ILE A 31 -10.85 -8.76 1.04
C ILE A 31 -11.96 -8.44 2.05
N ASP A 32 -11.60 -7.94 3.24
CA ASP A 32 -12.58 -7.61 4.29
C ASP A 32 -13.55 -6.50 3.85
N MET A 33 -13.11 -5.64 2.92
CA MET A 33 -13.94 -4.61 2.27
C MET A 33 -14.76 -5.13 1.08
N GLY A 34 -14.59 -6.39 0.68
CA GLY A 34 -15.27 -7.00 -0.46
C GLY A 34 -14.66 -6.67 -1.84
N GLU A 35 -13.42 -6.17 -1.89
CA GLU A 35 -12.75 -5.81 -3.13
C GLU A 35 -12.12 -7.04 -3.82
N GLU A 36 -12.32 -7.18 -5.13
CA GLU A 36 -11.75 -8.27 -5.94
C GLU A 36 -10.33 -7.94 -6.44
N ILE A 37 -9.44 -7.52 -5.54
CA ILE A 37 -8.06 -7.14 -5.86
C ILE A 37 -7.09 -8.22 -5.36
N GLY A 38 -6.52 -8.99 -6.29
CA GLY A 38 -5.54 -10.03 -5.96
C GLY A 38 -4.19 -9.48 -5.46
N LEU A 39 -3.51 -10.26 -4.60
CA LEU A 39 -2.22 -9.91 -4.00
C LEU A 39 -1.15 -9.46 -5.00
N ALA A 40 -1.05 -10.10 -6.17
CA ALA A 40 -0.11 -9.70 -7.23
C ALA A 40 -0.37 -8.27 -7.75
N THR A 41 -1.64 -7.85 -7.80
CA THR A 41 -2.01 -6.48 -8.16
C THR A 41 -1.65 -5.50 -7.05
N VAL A 42 -1.81 -5.90 -5.78
CA VAL A 42 -1.38 -5.10 -4.64
C VAL A 42 0.13 -4.81 -4.72
N TYR A 43 0.95 -5.83 -4.88
CA TYR A 43 2.40 -5.67 -5.07
C TYR A 43 2.75 -4.78 -6.25
N ARG A 44 2.11 -4.98 -7.41
CA ARG A 44 2.36 -4.16 -8.60
C ARG A 44 2.01 -2.69 -8.36
N VAL A 45 0.90 -2.41 -7.67
CA VAL A 45 0.49 -1.03 -7.37
C VAL A 45 1.42 -0.40 -6.32
N LEU A 46 1.79 -1.14 -5.27
CA LEU A 46 2.74 -0.66 -4.27
C LEU A 46 4.10 -0.34 -4.89
N ASN A 47 4.63 -1.20 -5.77
CA ASN A 47 5.85 -0.90 -6.52
C ASN A 47 5.69 0.39 -7.36
N GLN A 48 4.56 0.55 -8.05
CA GLN A 48 4.29 1.77 -8.82
C GLN A 48 4.13 3.03 -7.97
N PHE A 49 3.69 2.89 -6.71
CA PHE A 49 3.61 4.00 -5.77
C PHE A 49 4.98 4.35 -5.20
N ASP A 50 5.80 3.34 -4.90
CA ASP A 50 7.19 3.45 -4.45
C ASP A 50 8.03 4.17 -5.53
N ASP A 51 7.95 3.70 -6.78
CA ASP A 51 8.59 4.32 -7.95
C ASP A 51 8.15 5.78 -8.17
N ALA A 52 6.91 6.11 -7.77
CA ALA A 52 6.34 7.45 -7.91
C ALA A 52 6.56 8.34 -6.67
N GLY A 53 7.19 7.83 -5.61
CA GLY A 53 7.38 8.55 -4.33
C GLY A 53 6.08 8.83 -3.57
N ILE A 54 5.02 8.04 -3.80
CA ILE A 54 3.75 8.14 -3.08
C ILE A 54 3.81 7.37 -1.76
N VAL A 55 4.54 6.26 -1.75
CA VAL A 55 4.80 5.46 -0.54
C VAL A 55 6.30 5.31 -0.34
N THR A 56 6.68 5.04 0.89
CA THR A 56 8.03 4.61 1.26
C THR A 56 7.98 3.14 1.69
N ARG A 57 8.88 2.33 1.12
CA ARG A 57 9.07 0.93 1.53
C ARG A 57 10.17 0.82 2.57
N HIS A 58 9.87 0.16 3.69
CA HIS A 58 10.87 -0.28 4.66
C HIS A 58 11.06 -1.79 4.57
N ASN A 59 12.31 -2.23 4.44
CA ASN A 59 12.66 -3.65 4.41
C ASN A 59 13.23 -4.06 5.77
N PHE A 60 12.67 -5.12 6.35
CA PHE A 60 13.12 -5.70 7.61
C PHE A 60 13.87 -7.01 7.38
N GLU A 61 14.58 -7.44 8.41
CA GLU A 61 15.18 -8.77 8.45
C GLU A 61 14.13 -9.87 8.23
N GLY A 62 14.52 -10.94 7.52
CA GLY A 62 13.59 -12.02 7.16
C GLY A 62 12.74 -11.75 5.91
N GLY A 63 13.03 -10.68 5.16
CA GLY A 63 12.41 -10.42 3.85
C GLY A 63 11.02 -9.79 3.92
N LYS A 64 10.59 -9.33 5.09
CA LYS A 64 9.32 -8.61 5.25
C LYS A 64 9.49 -7.16 4.83
N SER A 65 8.58 -6.67 4.00
CA SER A 65 8.47 -5.23 3.68
C SER A 65 7.19 -4.65 4.28
N VAL A 66 7.26 -3.41 4.76
CA VAL A 66 6.06 -2.61 5.05
C VAL A 66 6.11 -1.32 4.24
N PHE A 67 4.94 -0.78 3.98
CA PHE A 67 4.72 0.41 3.18
C PHE A 67 3.99 1.45 4.02
N GLU A 68 4.37 2.71 3.86
CA GLU A 68 3.68 3.85 4.43
C GLU A 68 3.54 4.96 3.40
N LEU A 69 2.53 5.82 3.53
CA LEU A 69 2.45 7.02 2.70
C LEU A 69 3.64 7.92 2.98
N THR A 70 4.29 8.39 1.92
CA THR A 70 5.39 9.34 2.06
C THR A 70 4.84 10.62 2.68
N GLN A 71 5.24 10.91 3.92
CA GLN A 71 4.94 12.19 4.53
C GLN A 71 5.67 13.27 3.73
N GLN A 72 4.93 14.20 3.11
CA GLN A 72 5.56 15.43 2.66
C GLN A 72 6.03 16.13 3.93
N HIS A 73 7.34 16.14 4.18
CA HIS A 73 7.92 17.01 5.20
C HIS A 73 7.59 18.45 4.83
N HIS A 74 6.48 18.95 5.39
CA HIS A 74 6.30 20.36 5.64
C HIS A 74 7.23 20.69 6.81
N HIS A 75 8.48 21.01 6.49
CA HIS A 75 9.35 21.73 7.42
C HIS A 75 8.77 23.11 7.71
#